data_AF-A0A2E2E4Z8-F1
#
_entry.id   AF-A0A2E2E4Z8-F1
#
_cell.length_a   1.000
_cell.length_b   1.000
_cell.length_c   1.000
_cell.angle_alpha   90.00
_cell.angle_beta   90.00
_cell.angle_gamma   90.00
#
_symmetry.space_group_name_H-M   'P 1'
#
loop_
_entity.id
_entity.type
_entity.pdbx_description
1 polymer ?
#
loop_
_entity_poly.entity_id
_entity_poly.type
_entity_poly.pdbx_seq_one_letter_code
_entity_poly.pdbx_strand_id
1 'polypeptide(L)'
;MDTYLIPFFFAVFIWWFSTGLVFMTDGRAPKARGWILIAVTILLFASLIGIWLTRDMTTVAGAYMAFGCGLGIWAWNEVMFLLGYVTGPVQHALPKGTGAGKKFLLAAGTVLYHEMAILISGLVIILLSENAGNRVAWWTFGVLWVMRLSAKLNVYFGVANLAVDLLPPHLTYLKSYFGTRRISAFFALSVTAGTVLAALIYHGAHGSAFQITAAMLVGTMMALALLEHWLLVLPIQDAALWKWAISPKSETRPVEPAPDTVKRNATVAGTP
;
A
#
# COMPACT_ATOMS: atom_id res chain seq x y z
N MET A 1 -25.86 9.10 -17.71
CA MET A 1 -25.52 7.99 -16.79
C MET A 1 -24.12 7.46 -17.06
N ASP A 2 -23.74 7.29 -18.32
CA ASP A 2 -22.44 6.75 -18.75
C ASP A 2 -21.23 7.53 -18.22
N THR A 3 -21.32 8.86 -18.15
CA THR A 3 -20.27 9.75 -17.60
C THR A 3 -19.96 9.49 -16.12
N TYR A 4 -20.86 8.83 -15.38
CA TYR A 4 -20.67 8.47 -13.98
C TYR A 4 -20.25 7.01 -13.80
N LEU A 5 -20.91 6.11 -14.54
CA LEU A 5 -20.70 4.66 -14.38
C LEU A 5 -19.37 4.19 -14.97
N ILE A 6 -18.98 4.68 -16.15
CA ILE A 6 -17.76 4.22 -16.82
C ILE A 6 -16.51 4.52 -15.96
N PRO A 7 -16.30 5.75 -15.44
CA PRO A 7 -15.13 6.01 -14.61
C PRO A 7 -15.15 5.23 -13.29
N PHE A 8 -16.33 5.01 -12.71
CA PHE A 8 -16.48 4.17 -11.52
C PHE A 8 -15.99 2.74 -11.77
N PHE A 9 -16.55 2.05 -12.78
CA PHE A 9 -16.16 0.67 -13.07
C PHE A 9 -14.70 0.56 -13.51
N PHE A 10 -14.19 1.55 -14.24
CA PHE A 10 -12.79 1.63 -14.62
C PHE A 10 -11.87 1.71 -13.40
N ALA A 11 -12.16 2.59 -12.44
CA ALA A 11 -11.37 2.72 -11.21
C ALA A 11 -11.41 1.43 -10.37
N VAL A 12 -12.59 0.81 -10.22
CA VAL A 12 -12.74 -0.49 -9.53
C VAL A 12 -11.92 -1.58 -10.21
N PHE A 13 -11.99 -1.67 -11.54
CA PHE A 13 -11.26 -2.66 -12.31
C PHE A 13 -9.74 -2.49 -12.14
N ILE A 14 -9.24 -1.26 -12.27
CA ILE A 14 -7.80 -1.00 -12.11
C ILE A 14 -7.34 -1.30 -10.69
N TRP A 15 -8.09 -0.86 -9.68
CA TRP A 15 -7.78 -1.16 -8.29
C TRP A 15 -7.68 -2.67 -8.07
N TRP A 16 -8.72 -3.42 -8.47
CA TRP A 16 -8.75 -4.87 -8.34
C TRP A 16 -7.56 -5.57 -9.00
N PHE A 17 -7.27 -5.19 -10.26
CA PHE A 17 -6.18 -5.76 -11.03
C PHE A 17 -4.81 -5.41 -10.45
N SER A 18 -4.63 -4.15 -10.01
CA SER A 18 -3.37 -3.69 -9.42
C SER A 18 -3.05 -4.42 -8.11
N THR A 19 -4.03 -4.61 -7.23
CA THR A 19 -3.89 -5.37 -5.99
C THR A 19 -3.57 -6.85 -6.27
N GLY A 20 -4.22 -7.46 -7.27
CA GLY A 20 -3.90 -8.81 -7.71
C GLY A 20 -2.47 -8.92 -8.25
N LEU A 21 -2.04 -7.97 -9.09
CA LEU A 21 -0.70 -7.97 -9.67
C LEU A 21 0.38 -7.84 -8.59
N VAL A 22 0.13 -7.04 -7.56
CA VAL A 22 0.99 -6.93 -6.37
C VAL A 22 1.16 -8.27 -5.66
N PHE A 23 0.10 -9.05 -5.46
CA PHE A 23 0.25 -10.38 -4.85
C PHE A 23 1.02 -11.35 -5.75
N MET A 24 0.92 -11.20 -7.07
CA MET A 24 1.70 -12.04 -8.00
C MET A 24 3.20 -11.70 -8.01
N THR A 25 3.61 -10.49 -7.60
CA THR A 25 5.03 -10.14 -7.52
C THR A 25 5.70 -10.73 -6.28
N ASP A 26 4.93 -11.01 -5.23
CA ASP A 26 5.41 -11.69 -4.03
C ASP A 26 5.76 -13.16 -4.33
N GLY A 27 6.95 -13.59 -3.91
CA GLY A 27 7.44 -14.97 -4.13
C GLY A 27 8.10 -15.28 -5.48
N ARG A 28 8.31 -14.30 -6.38
CA ARG A 28 8.96 -14.55 -7.70
C ARG A 28 10.49 -14.71 -7.63
N ALA A 29 11.01 -15.57 -8.53
CA ALA A 29 12.42 -15.88 -8.66
C ALA A 29 13.28 -14.63 -9.00
N PRO A 30 14.58 -14.58 -8.61
CA PRO A 30 15.42 -13.38 -8.76
C PRO A 30 15.47 -12.78 -10.17
N LYS A 31 15.48 -13.62 -11.23
CA LYS A 31 15.48 -13.15 -12.63
C LYS A 31 14.18 -12.41 -13.01
N ALA A 32 13.03 -12.83 -12.48
CA ALA A 32 11.76 -12.15 -12.71
C ALA A 32 11.69 -10.79 -12.00
N ARG A 33 12.38 -10.64 -10.86
CA ARG A 33 12.47 -9.35 -10.14
C ARG A 33 13.16 -8.29 -10.98
N GLY A 34 14.24 -8.64 -11.69
CA GLY A 34 14.94 -7.71 -12.58
C GLY A 34 14.04 -7.14 -13.69
N TRP A 35 13.26 -8.01 -14.35
CA TRP A 35 12.30 -7.58 -15.37
C TRP A 35 11.17 -6.72 -14.81
N ILE A 36 10.65 -7.07 -13.63
CA ILE A 36 9.64 -6.27 -12.94
C ILE A 36 10.17 -4.87 -12.65
N LEU A 37 11.40 -4.74 -12.13
CA LEU A 37 12.03 -3.45 -11.85
C LEU A 37 12.16 -2.57 -13.10
N ILE A 38 12.61 -3.15 -14.22
CA ILE A 38 12.71 -2.43 -15.49
C ILE A 38 11.33 -1.96 -15.93
N ALA A 39 10.33 -2.85 -15.91
CA ALA A 39 8.97 -2.53 -16.32
C ALA A 39 8.34 -1.41 -15.47
N VAL A 40 8.45 -1.47 -14.14
CA VAL A 40 7.89 -0.43 -13.27
C VAL A 40 8.67 0.88 -13.39
N THR A 41 9.97 0.84 -13.65
CA THR A 41 10.79 2.05 -13.84
C THR A 41 10.45 2.74 -15.16
N ILE A 42 10.25 1.98 -16.23
CA ILE A 42 9.72 2.52 -17.49
C ILE A 42 8.33 3.14 -17.27
N LEU A 43 7.47 2.45 -16.52
CA LEU A 43 6.14 2.96 -16.17
C LEU A 43 6.20 4.27 -15.38
N LEU A 44 7.15 4.40 -14.44
CA LEU A 44 7.38 5.64 -13.69
C LEU A 44 7.69 6.81 -14.64
N PHE A 45 8.69 6.65 -15.52
CA PHE A 45 9.08 7.70 -16.45
C PHE A 45 7.96 8.03 -17.44
N ALA A 46 7.28 7.01 -17.98
CA ALA A 46 6.12 7.20 -18.84
C ALA A 46 4.99 7.96 -18.14
N SER A 47 4.76 7.68 -16.85
CA SER A 47 3.75 8.37 -16.05
C SER A 47 4.11 9.83 -15.78
N LEU A 48 5.39 10.12 -15.50
CA LEU A 48 5.87 11.50 -15.31
C LEU A 48 5.71 12.33 -16.60
N ILE A 49 6.08 11.76 -17.75
CA ILE A 49 5.88 12.37 -19.06
C ILE A 49 4.38 12.55 -19.32
N GLY A 50 3.56 11.55 -19.00
CA GLY A 50 2.11 11.61 -19.16
C GLY A 50 1.46 12.73 -18.34
N ILE A 51 1.88 12.95 -17.10
CA ILE A 51 1.40 14.09 -16.28
C ILE A 51 1.76 15.41 -16.96
N TRP A 52 2.99 15.55 -17.43
CA TRP A 52 3.42 16.76 -18.11
C TRP A 52 2.62 17.03 -19.40
N LEU A 53 2.41 16.00 -20.23
CA LEU A 53 1.64 16.11 -21.47
C LEU A 53 0.15 16.40 -21.24
N THR A 54 -0.41 15.91 -20.12
CA THR A 54 -1.84 16.03 -19.83
C THR A 54 -2.20 17.18 -18.90
N ARG A 55 -1.21 18.00 -18.51
CA ARG A 55 -1.30 19.10 -17.54
C ARG A 55 -2.46 20.06 -17.81
N ASP A 56 -2.66 20.45 -19.06
CA ASP A 56 -3.71 21.41 -19.45
C ASP A 56 -4.87 20.75 -20.21
N MET A 57 -4.86 19.42 -20.31
CA MET A 57 -5.91 18.66 -20.97
C MET A 57 -7.11 18.46 -20.04
N THR A 58 -8.03 19.42 -20.05
CA THR A 58 -9.31 19.38 -19.31
C THR A 58 -10.41 18.62 -20.07
N THR A 59 -10.05 17.48 -20.65
CA THR A 59 -10.95 16.59 -21.39
C THR A 59 -11.14 15.27 -20.63
N VAL A 60 -12.21 14.53 -20.92
CA VAL A 60 -12.47 13.20 -20.33
C VAL A 60 -11.25 12.28 -20.48
N ALA A 61 -10.63 12.25 -21.66
CA ALA A 61 -9.41 11.48 -21.90
C ALA A 61 -8.24 11.96 -21.03
N GLY A 62 -8.09 13.28 -20.85
CA GLY A 62 -7.11 13.87 -19.95
C GLY A 62 -7.26 13.40 -18.50
N ALA A 63 -8.50 13.27 -18.00
CA ALA A 63 -8.76 12.73 -16.67
C ALA A 63 -8.29 11.27 -16.52
N TYR A 64 -8.63 10.41 -17.48
CA TYR A 64 -8.21 8.99 -17.46
C TYR A 64 -6.68 8.83 -17.55
N MET A 65 -6.04 9.59 -18.43
CA MET A 65 -4.58 9.53 -18.57
C MET A 65 -3.87 10.01 -17.30
N ALA A 66 -4.29 11.15 -16.74
CA ALA A 66 -3.69 11.68 -15.50
C ALA A 66 -3.94 10.74 -14.30
N PHE A 67 -5.13 10.15 -14.20
CA PHE A 67 -5.44 9.11 -13.21
C PHE A 67 -4.51 7.90 -13.33
N GLY A 68 -4.37 7.36 -14.55
CA GLY A 68 -3.48 6.24 -14.83
C GLY A 68 -2.01 6.55 -14.52
N CYS A 69 -1.55 7.77 -14.82
CA CYS A 69 -0.19 8.19 -14.49
C CYS A 69 0.02 8.30 -12.97
N GLY A 70 -0.95 8.85 -12.23
CA GLY A 70 -0.89 8.89 -10.77
C GLY A 70 -0.76 7.49 -10.16
N LEU A 71 -1.51 6.52 -10.70
CA LEU A 71 -1.41 5.11 -10.31
C LEU A 71 -0.09 4.46 -10.72
N GLY A 72 0.46 4.79 -11.90
CA GLY A 72 1.75 4.27 -12.34
C GLY A 72 2.92 4.70 -11.44
N ILE A 73 2.94 5.96 -11.02
CA ILE A 73 3.92 6.47 -10.05
C ILE A 73 3.74 5.79 -8.69
N TRP A 74 2.49 5.62 -8.25
CA TRP A 74 2.19 4.89 -7.02
C TRP A 74 2.68 3.43 -7.08
N ALA A 75 2.40 2.73 -8.17
CA ALA A 75 2.79 1.34 -8.37
C ALA A 75 4.31 1.15 -8.30
N TRP A 76 5.10 2.09 -8.81
CA TRP A 76 6.56 2.05 -8.68
C TRP A 76 7.00 2.10 -7.21
N ASN A 77 6.42 3.02 -6.41
CA ASN A 77 6.74 3.15 -4.99
C ASN A 77 6.41 1.88 -4.20
N GLU A 78 5.25 1.28 -4.48
CA GLU A 78 4.80 0.05 -3.82
C GLU A 78 5.67 -1.16 -4.21
N VAL A 79 5.97 -1.33 -5.50
CA VAL A 79 6.79 -2.45 -5.98
C VAL A 79 8.24 -2.36 -5.46
N MET A 80 8.81 -1.15 -5.41
CA MET A 80 10.14 -0.94 -4.83
C MET A 80 10.22 -1.31 -3.35
N PHE A 81 9.13 -1.08 -2.60
CA PHE A 81 9.02 -1.50 -1.21
C PHE A 81 8.89 -3.02 -1.08
N LEU A 82 7.98 -3.63 -1.84
CA LEU A 82 7.74 -5.08 -1.80
C LEU A 82 8.96 -5.91 -2.18
N LEU A 83 9.78 -5.40 -3.12
CA LEU A 83 11.02 -6.07 -3.53
C LEU A 83 12.18 -5.88 -2.53
N GLY A 84 12.00 -5.06 -1.49
CA GLY A 84 13.02 -4.83 -0.47
C GLY A 84 14.11 -3.82 -0.85
N TYR A 85 14.00 -3.14 -2.00
CA TYR A 85 15.01 -2.16 -2.45
C TYR A 85 14.94 -0.85 -1.67
N VAL A 86 13.73 -0.44 -1.27
CA VAL A 86 13.48 0.80 -0.53
C VAL A 86 12.80 0.46 0.81
N THR A 87 13.50 -0.29 1.67
CA THR A 87 13.09 -0.53 3.07
C THR A 87 13.87 0.38 4.00
N GLY A 88 13.30 0.74 5.15
CA GLY A 88 13.97 1.60 6.13
C GLY A 88 15.20 0.97 6.79
N PRO A 89 16.02 1.77 7.51
CA PRO A 89 17.29 1.35 8.12
C PRO A 89 17.14 0.30 9.23
N VAL A 90 15.95 0.10 9.77
CA VAL A 90 15.68 -0.88 10.82
C VAL A 90 15.19 -2.18 10.18
N GLN A 91 16.06 -3.19 10.10
CA GLN A 91 15.74 -4.53 9.60
C GLN A 91 15.90 -5.63 10.67
N HIS A 92 15.56 -5.32 11.93
CA HIS A 92 15.68 -6.27 13.04
C HIS A 92 14.42 -6.35 13.90
N ALA A 93 14.19 -7.51 14.51
CA ALA A 93 13.08 -7.76 15.40
C ALA A 93 13.12 -6.85 16.65
N LEU A 94 11.95 -6.50 17.20
CA LEU A 94 11.86 -5.58 18.33
C LEU A 94 12.65 -6.13 19.54
N PRO A 95 13.59 -5.37 20.12
CA PRO A 95 14.24 -5.76 21.36
C PRO A 95 13.21 -5.92 22.48
N LYS A 96 13.34 -7.00 23.27
CA LYS A 96 12.45 -7.26 24.41
C LYS A 96 12.49 -6.07 25.39
N GLY A 97 11.31 -5.63 25.87
CA GLY A 97 11.20 -4.53 26.84
C GLY A 97 11.16 -3.12 26.23
N THR A 98 10.99 -2.97 24.92
CA THR A 98 10.91 -1.64 24.28
C THR A 98 9.58 -0.94 24.61
N GLY A 99 9.66 0.23 25.25
CA GLY A 99 8.48 1.06 25.55
C GLY A 99 7.74 1.55 24.30
N ALA A 100 6.43 1.85 24.45
CA ALA A 100 5.53 2.14 23.33
C ALA A 100 6.01 3.26 22.39
N GLY A 101 6.63 4.33 22.91
CA GLY A 101 7.18 5.41 22.07
C GLY A 101 8.38 4.99 21.23
N LYS A 102 9.30 4.20 21.80
CA LYS A 102 10.47 3.67 21.08
C LYS A 102 10.08 2.57 20.09
N LYS A 103 8.99 1.85 20.38
CA LYS A 103 8.35 0.89 19.48
C LYS A 103 7.78 1.57 18.22
N PHE A 104 7.13 2.74 18.37
CA PHE A 104 6.69 3.56 17.23
C PHE A 104 7.87 4.00 16.36
N LEU A 105 8.93 4.52 16.96
CA LEU A 105 10.11 5.01 16.23
C LEU A 105 10.82 3.90 15.46
N LEU A 106 10.95 2.71 16.05
CA LEU A 106 11.53 1.56 15.37
C LEU A 106 10.63 1.04 14.25
N ALA A 107 9.30 1.01 14.44
CA ALA A 107 8.35 0.65 13.40
C ALA A 107 8.32 1.67 12.25
N ALA A 108 8.37 2.97 12.54
CA ALA A 108 8.52 4.00 11.51
C ALA A 108 9.87 3.87 10.79
N GLY A 109 10.92 3.53 11.52
CA GLY A 109 12.26 3.28 11.00
C GLY A 109 12.36 2.09 10.05
N THR A 110 11.41 1.14 10.04
CA THR A 110 11.40 0.04 9.05
C THR A 110 10.85 0.49 7.69
N VAL A 111 10.13 1.61 7.63
CA VAL A 111 9.41 2.09 6.44
C VAL A 111 9.88 3.49 5.99
N LEU A 112 10.78 4.12 6.73
CA LEU A 112 11.17 5.52 6.54
C LEU A 112 11.61 5.87 5.12
N TYR A 113 12.49 5.09 4.51
CA TYR A 113 12.97 5.36 3.15
C TYR A 113 11.86 5.24 2.10
N HIS A 114 10.88 4.36 2.32
CA HIS A 114 9.73 4.25 1.44
C HIS A 114 8.81 5.47 1.57
N GLU A 115 8.55 5.96 2.78
CA GLU A 115 7.80 7.20 2.98
C GLU A 115 8.51 8.40 2.36
N MET A 116 9.85 8.46 2.44
CA MET A 116 10.64 9.49 1.76
C MET A 116 10.53 9.39 0.23
N ALA A 117 10.54 8.18 -0.34
CA ALA A 117 10.36 7.98 -1.78
C ALA A 117 8.96 8.43 -2.26
N ILE A 118 7.92 8.14 -1.47
CA ILE A 118 6.55 8.63 -1.74
C ILE A 118 6.50 10.15 -1.64
N LEU A 119 7.13 10.75 -0.63
CA LEU A 119 7.21 12.21 -0.48
C LEU A 119 7.88 12.88 -1.68
N ILE A 120 9.02 12.33 -2.14
CA ILE A 120 9.73 12.83 -3.32
C ILE A 120 8.84 12.69 -4.57
N SER A 121 8.20 11.54 -4.75
CA SER A 121 7.27 11.30 -5.86
C SER A 121 6.10 12.30 -5.85
N GLY A 122 5.51 12.55 -4.68
CA GLY A 122 4.46 13.53 -4.49
C GLY A 122 4.91 14.95 -4.80
N LEU A 123 6.12 15.34 -4.37
CA LEU A 123 6.69 16.65 -4.69
C LEU A 123 6.89 16.82 -6.19
N VAL A 124 7.42 15.80 -6.88
CA VAL A 124 7.57 15.83 -8.35
C VAL A 124 6.21 16.00 -9.04
N ILE A 125 5.17 15.27 -8.59
CA ILE A 125 3.82 15.42 -9.15
C ILE A 125 3.29 16.84 -8.93
N ILE A 126 3.49 17.42 -7.74
CA ILE A 126 3.05 18.79 -7.42
C ILE A 126 3.75 19.80 -8.34
N LEU A 127 5.07 19.70 -8.49
CA LEU A 127 5.84 20.59 -9.37
C LEU A 127 5.40 20.47 -10.85
N LEU A 128 5.12 19.24 -11.30
CA LEU A 128 4.61 19.01 -12.66
C LEU A 128 3.17 19.50 -12.86
N SER A 129 2.38 19.52 -11.79
CA SER A 129 0.95 19.88 -11.80
C SER A 129 0.67 21.30 -11.27
N GLU A 130 1.69 22.09 -10.99
CA GLU A 130 1.54 23.45 -10.47
C GLU A 130 0.75 24.30 -11.48
N ASN A 131 -0.27 25.05 -11.05
CA ASN A 131 -1.14 25.82 -11.96
C ASN A 131 -1.79 25.02 -13.12
N ALA A 132 -1.80 23.69 -13.06
CA ALA A 132 -2.37 22.84 -14.10
C ALA A 132 -3.91 22.90 -14.11
N GLY A 133 -4.49 22.87 -15.31
CA GLY A 133 -5.93 22.67 -15.50
C GLY A 133 -6.39 21.26 -15.11
N ASN A 134 -5.50 20.27 -15.24
CA ASN A 134 -5.74 18.87 -14.90
C ASN A 134 -4.91 18.44 -13.69
N ARG A 135 -5.59 18.32 -12.54
CA ARG A 135 -4.97 17.96 -11.25
C ARG A 135 -5.30 16.53 -10.81
N VAL A 136 -5.84 15.70 -11.71
CA VAL A 136 -6.33 14.35 -11.36
C VAL A 136 -5.20 13.45 -10.84
N ALA A 137 -4.01 13.51 -11.44
CA ALA A 137 -2.86 12.73 -10.99
C ALA A 137 -2.46 13.05 -9.54
N TRP A 138 -2.43 14.35 -9.20
CA TRP A 138 -2.13 14.82 -7.85
C TRP A 138 -3.14 14.30 -6.83
N TRP A 139 -4.44 14.45 -7.11
CA TRP A 139 -5.50 13.95 -6.24
C TRP A 139 -5.47 12.43 -6.07
N THR A 140 -5.26 11.70 -7.17
CA THR A 140 -5.17 10.23 -7.16
C THR A 140 -4.03 9.76 -6.28
N PHE A 141 -2.83 10.33 -6.48
CA PHE A 141 -1.65 10.00 -5.68
C PHE A 141 -1.82 10.39 -4.22
N GLY A 142 -2.39 11.59 -3.96
CA GLY A 142 -2.64 12.08 -2.61
C GLY A 142 -3.61 11.18 -1.82
N VAL A 143 -4.71 10.75 -2.44
CA VAL A 143 -5.66 9.80 -1.82
C VAL A 143 -4.94 8.51 -1.45
N LEU A 144 -4.17 7.92 -2.37
CA LEU A 144 -3.45 6.67 -2.11
C LEU A 144 -2.44 6.83 -0.97
N TRP A 145 -1.67 7.93 -0.97
CA TRP A 145 -0.67 8.18 0.05
C TRP A 145 -1.28 8.39 1.44
N VAL A 146 -2.25 9.30 1.56
CA VAL A 146 -2.90 9.61 2.83
C VAL A 146 -3.61 8.37 3.39
N MET A 147 -4.33 7.63 2.53
CA MET A 147 -5.04 6.44 2.97
C MET A 147 -4.08 5.29 3.33
N ARG A 148 -2.95 5.15 2.64
CA ARG A 148 -1.91 4.19 3.03
C ARG A 148 -1.27 4.53 4.37
N LEU A 149 -0.96 5.81 4.60
CA LEU A 149 -0.46 6.27 5.89
C LEU A 149 -1.49 6.04 6.99
N SER A 150 -2.77 6.36 6.72
CA SER A 150 -3.90 6.09 7.61
C SER A 150 -4.01 4.61 7.96
N ALA A 151 -3.91 3.70 6.98
CA ALA A 151 -3.94 2.26 7.21
C ALA A 151 -2.79 1.80 8.12
N LYS A 152 -1.55 2.26 7.87
CA LYS A 152 -0.38 1.96 8.73
C LYS A 152 -0.59 2.44 10.16
N LEU A 153 -1.11 3.65 10.34
CA LEU A 153 -1.41 4.21 11.66
C LEU A 153 -2.54 3.44 12.35
N ASN A 154 -3.60 3.07 11.63
CA ASN A 154 -4.68 2.24 12.16
C ASN A 154 -4.16 0.89 12.66
N VAL A 155 -3.33 0.22 11.87
CA VAL A 155 -2.68 -1.05 12.27
C VAL A 155 -1.76 -0.85 13.48
N TYR A 156 -1.04 0.27 13.56
CA TYR A 156 -0.19 0.60 14.71
C TYR A 156 -0.99 0.86 16.00
N PHE A 157 -2.06 1.68 15.94
CA PHE A 157 -2.92 1.99 17.07
C PHE A 157 -3.82 0.82 17.49
N GLY A 158 -3.97 -0.18 16.61
CA GLY A 158 -4.69 -1.42 16.84
C GLY A 158 -5.99 -1.48 16.04
N VAL A 159 -6.10 -2.52 15.21
CA VAL A 159 -7.32 -2.93 14.50
C VAL A 159 -7.61 -4.41 14.80
N ALA A 160 -8.88 -4.77 14.70
CA ALA A 160 -9.38 -6.07 15.14
C ALA A 160 -8.93 -7.24 14.25
N ASN A 161 -8.68 -6.98 12.96
CA ASN A 161 -8.31 -8.00 11.99
C ASN A 161 -6.98 -7.61 11.31
N LEU A 162 -5.85 -7.95 11.93
CA LEU A 162 -4.61 -8.03 11.15
C LEU A 162 -4.75 -9.26 10.25
N ALA A 163 -4.61 -9.08 8.94
CA ALA A 163 -4.49 -10.20 8.00
C ALA A 163 -3.16 -10.95 8.23
N VAL A 164 -3.07 -11.67 9.35
CA VAL A 164 -1.90 -12.38 9.87
C VAL A 164 -1.41 -13.47 8.91
N ASP A 165 -2.31 -13.96 8.04
CA ASP A 165 -2.07 -15.01 7.05
C ASP A 165 -1.55 -14.48 5.69
N LEU A 166 -1.58 -13.17 5.47
CA LEU A 166 -1.14 -12.53 4.21
C LEU A 166 0.31 -12.02 4.25
N LEU A 167 0.96 -12.03 5.42
CA LEU A 167 2.33 -11.54 5.54
C LEU A 167 3.33 -12.60 5.05
N PRO A 168 4.25 -12.25 4.13
CA PRO A 168 5.34 -13.13 3.72
C PRO A 168 6.15 -13.64 4.92
N PRO A 169 6.74 -14.86 4.87
CA PRO A 169 7.45 -15.45 6.00
C PRO A 169 8.55 -14.54 6.59
N HIS A 170 9.20 -13.74 5.74
CA HIS A 170 10.27 -12.81 6.13
C HIS A 170 9.77 -11.55 6.87
N LEU A 171 8.48 -11.24 6.84
CA LEU A 171 7.84 -10.10 7.52
C LEU A 171 7.10 -10.50 8.80
N THR A 172 7.11 -11.79 9.16
CA THR A 172 6.46 -12.34 10.37
C THR A 172 6.90 -11.64 11.66
N TYR A 173 8.10 -11.07 11.72
CA TYR A 173 8.61 -10.35 12.91
C TYR A 173 7.79 -9.09 13.23
N LEU A 174 7.09 -8.50 12.25
CA LEU A 174 6.19 -7.36 12.45
C LEU A 174 5.02 -7.71 13.39
N LYS A 175 4.68 -9.00 13.56
CA LYS A 175 3.67 -9.48 14.53
C LYS A 175 3.95 -9.02 15.96
N SER A 176 5.22 -8.88 16.35
CA SER A 176 5.60 -8.38 17.68
C SER A 176 5.31 -6.88 17.90
N TYR A 177 5.11 -6.14 16.79
CA TYR A 177 4.86 -4.71 16.83
C TYR A 177 3.38 -4.35 17.00
N PHE A 178 2.46 -5.22 16.60
CA PHE A 178 1.03 -4.94 16.57
C PHE A 178 0.29 -5.57 17.77
N GLY A 179 -0.59 -4.81 18.41
CA GLY A 179 -1.42 -5.27 19.51
C GLY A 179 -2.82 -5.64 19.03
N THR A 180 -3.35 -6.78 19.47
CA THR A 180 -4.76 -7.17 19.32
C THR A 180 -5.64 -6.27 20.19
N ARG A 181 -6.09 -5.13 19.67
CA ARG A 181 -7.00 -4.21 20.39
C ARG A 181 -8.32 -4.03 19.63
N ARG A 182 -9.38 -3.79 20.42
CA ARG A 182 -10.69 -3.31 19.95
C ARG A 182 -10.50 -2.01 19.14
N ILE A 183 -11.42 -1.76 18.22
CA ILE A 183 -11.48 -0.59 17.33
C ILE A 183 -10.95 0.67 18.04
N SER A 184 -9.84 1.22 17.53
CA SER A 184 -9.23 2.42 18.11
C SER A 184 -10.08 3.66 17.84
N ALA A 185 -10.02 4.67 18.71
CA ALA A 185 -10.66 5.96 18.44
C ALA A 185 -10.10 6.62 17.16
N PHE A 186 -8.84 6.32 16.84
CA PHE A 186 -8.20 6.73 15.59
C PHE A 186 -8.88 6.13 14.36
N PHE A 187 -9.35 4.88 14.44
CA PHE A 187 -10.14 4.26 13.36
C PHE A 187 -11.41 5.06 13.07
N ALA A 188 -12.22 5.35 14.10
CA ALA A 188 -13.44 6.13 13.93
C ALA A 188 -13.17 7.52 13.33
N LEU A 189 -12.11 8.20 13.79
CA LEU A 189 -11.70 9.48 13.24
C LEU A 189 -11.27 9.37 11.77
N SER A 190 -10.41 8.41 11.43
CA SER A 190 -9.87 8.23 10.08
C SER A 190 -10.97 7.90 9.06
N VAL A 191 -11.90 7.01 9.42
CA VAL A 191 -13.04 6.65 8.55
C VAL A 191 -14.02 7.82 8.41
N THR A 192 -14.29 8.56 9.49
CA THR A 192 -15.17 9.74 9.42
C THR A 192 -14.56 10.82 8.53
N ALA A 193 -13.29 11.17 8.75
CA ALA A 193 -12.58 12.14 7.94
C ALA A 193 -12.51 11.72 6.46
N GLY A 194 -12.22 10.45 6.20
CA GLY A 194 -12.19 9.92 4.85
C GLY A 194 -13.57 9.92 4.18
N THR A 195 -14.64 9.63 4.93
CA THR A 195 -16.03 9.70 4.43
C THR A 195 -16.42 11.12 4.06
N VAL A 196 -16.05 12.11 4.89
CA VAL A 196 -16.26 13.53 4.60
C VAL A 196 -15.49 13.92 3.33
N LEU A 197 -14.22 13.53 3.21
CA LEU A 197 -13.42 13.83 2.02
C LEU A 197 -14.01 13.19 0.76
N ALA A 198 -14.47 11.93 0.83
CA ALA A 198 -15.16 11.28 -0.28
C ALA A 198 -16.43 12.06 -0.68
N ALA A 199 -17.25 12.48 0.30
CA ALA A 199 -18.42 13.29 0.04
C ALA A 199 -18.08 14.63 -0.62
N LEU A 200 -17.00 15.30 -0.20
CA LEU A 200 -16.52 16.54 -0.82
C LEU A 200 -16.05 16.32 -2.27
N ILE A 201 -15.35 15.21 -2.55
CA ILE A 201 -14.93 14.85 -3.91
C ILE A 201 -16.16 14.61 -4.80
N TYR A 202 -17.13 13.82 -4.33
CA TYR A 202 -18.36 13.55 -5.08
C TYR A 202 -19.24 14.78 -5.24
N HIS A 203 -19.28 15.68 -4.25
CA HIS A 203 -19.96 16.96 -4.37
C HIS A 203 -19.34 17.80 -5.49
N GLY A 204 -18.03 17.67 -5.73
CA GLY A 204 -17.33 18.27 -6.87
C GLY A 204 -17.65 17.66 -8.24
N ALA A 205 -18.42 16.57 -8.31
CA ALA A 205 -18.79 15.89 -9.56
C ALA A 205 -19.94 16.60 -10.31
N HIS A 206 -19.76 17.88 -10.61
CA HIS A 206 -20.71 18.69 -11.37
C HIS A 206 -19.98 19.59 -12.39
N GLY A 207 -20.73 20.13 -13.35
CA GLY A 207 -20.20 20.99 -14.41
C GLY A 207 -19.77 20.20 -15.65
N SER A 208 -18.51 20.36 -16.05
CA SER A 208 -17.99 19.74 -17.28
C SER A 208 -17.87 18.21 -17.17
N ALA A 209 -17.95 17.51 -18.31
CA ALA A 209 -17.74 16.06 -18.36
C ALA A 209 -16.37 15.64 -17.80
N PHE A 210 -15.36 16.50 -17.95
CA PHE A 210 -14.04 16.33 -17.32
C PHE A 210 -14.12 16.33 -15.80
N GLN A 211 -14.77 17.32 -15.19
CA GLN A 211 -14.90 17.42 -13.73
C GLN A 211 -15.65 16.23 -13.14
N ILE A 212 -16.75 15.81 -13.78
CA ILE A 212 -17.50 14.62 -13.38
C ILE A 212 -16.60 13.38 -13.45
N THR A 213 -15.90 13.17 -14.57
CA THR A 213 -15.00 12.02 -14.75
C THR A 213 -13.88 12.01 -13.70
N ALA A 214 -13.22 13.15 -13.50
CA ALA A 214 -12.15 13.33 -12.52
C ALA A 214 -12.62 13.00 -11.10
N ALA A 215 -13.76 13.56 -10.67
CA ALA A 215 -14.34 13.32 -9.37
C ALA A 215 -14.77 11.86 -9.19
N MET A 216 -15.33 11.22 -10.22
CA MET A 216 -15.72 9.81 -10.16
C MET A 216 -14.51 8.89 -10.05
N LEU A 217 -13.42 9.14 -10.79
CA LEU A 217 -12.19 8.34 -10.69
C LEU A 217 -11.56 8.44 -9.30
N VAL A 218 -11.29 9.66 -8.83
CA VAL A 218 -10.65 9.92 -7.53
C VAL A 218 -11.57 9.50 -6.38
N GLY A 219 -12.85 9.84 -6.46
CA GLY A 219 -13.85 9.50 -5.45
C GLY A 219 -14.02 7.99 -5.30
N THR A 220 -14.01 7.25 -6.41
CA THR A 220 -14.06 5.77 -6.37
C THR A 220 -12.82 5.20 -5.70
N MET A 221 -11.62 5.71 -6.00
CA MET A 221 -10.41 5.29 -5.29
C MET A 221 -10.47 5.57 -3.79
N MET A 222 -11.02 6.73 -3.40
CA MET A 222 -11.22 7.08 -2.00
C MET A 222 -12.23 6.13 -1.32
N ALA A 223 -13.33 5.82 -2.00
CA ALA A 223 -14.33 4.88 -1.49
C ALA A 223 -13.76 3.45 -1.35
N LEU A 224 -12.95 3.00 -2.30
CA LEU A 224 -12.24 1.71 -2.22
C LEU A 224 -11.23 1.70 -1.07
N ALA A 225 -10.50 2.79 -0.85
CA ALA A 225 -9.59 2.91 0.28
C ALA A 225 -10.32 2.91 1.63
N LEU A 226 -11.50 3.52 1.72
CA LEU A 226 -12.38 3.43 2.89
C LEU A 226 -12.87 2.01 3.10
N LEU A 227 -13.26 1.31 2.02
CA LEU A 227 -13.64 -0.10 2.08
C LEU A 227 -12.50 -0.95 2.62
N GLU A 228 -11.26 -0.73 2.18
CA GLU A 228 -10.07 -1.39 2.72
C GLU A 228 -9.90 -1.13 4.22
N HIS A 229 -10.18 0.08 4.71
CA HIS A 229 -10.16 0.36 6.15
C HIS A 229 -11.22 -0.45 6.90
N TRP A 230 -12.44 -0.57 6.35
CA TRP A 230 -13.47 -1.42 6.94
C TRP A 230 -13.06 -2.90 6.96
N LEU A 231 -12.37 -3.37 5.92
CA LEU A 231 -11.83 -4.74 5.87
C LEU A 231 -10.78 -5.01 6.97
N LEU A 232 -9.99 -4.00 7.38
CA LEU A 232 -9.06 -4.13 8.53
C LEU A 232 -9.78 -4.39 9.88
N VAL A 233 -11.08 -4.12 9.97
CA VAL A 233 -11.88 -4.31 11.19
C VAL A 233 -12.83 -5.48 11.08
N LEU A 234 -13.38 -5.74 9.89
CA LEU A 234 -14.27 -6.86 9.64
C LEU A 234 -13.47 -8.17 9.59
N PRO A 235 -13.99 -9.28 10.16
CA PRO A 235 -13.31 -10.58 10.16
C PRO A 235 -13.44 -11.29 8.79
N ILE A 236 -13.17 -10.57 7.70
CA ILE A 236 -13.18 -11.10 6.34
C ILE A 236 -11.72 -11.34 5.93
N GLN A 237 -11.43 -12.50 5.36
CA GLN A 237 -10.11 -12.78 4.81
C GLN A 237 -9.97 -12.06 3.47
N ASP A 238 -9.28 -10.93 3.44
CA ASP A 238 -9.04 -10.18 2.19
C ASP A 238 -8.41 -11.06 1.10
N ALA A 239 -7.57 -12.02 1.49
CA ALA A 239 -6.97 -13.03 0.62
C ALA A 239 -7.99 -13.82 -0.20
N ALA A 240 -9.23 -13.98 0.29
CA ALA A 240 -10.27 -14.72 -0.40
C ALA A 240 -10.66 -14.10 -1.76
N LEU A 241 -10.56 -12.77 -1.87
CA LEU A 241 -10.84 -12.02 -3.08
C LEU A 241 -9.76 -12.22 -4.16
N TRP A 242 -8.52 -12.48 -3.75
CA TRP A 242 -7.36 -12.62 -4.65
C TRP A 242 -6.76 -14.04 -4.67
N LYS A 243 -7.53 -15.09 -4.33
CA LYS A 243 -7.09 -16.49 -4.37
C LYS A 243 -6.47 -16.90 -5.72
N TRP A 244 -6.93 -16.30 -6.82
CA TRP A 244 -6.40 -16.54 -8.16
C TRP A 244 -4.98 -15.97 -8.37
N ALA A 245 -4.58 -14.97 -7.59
CA ALA A 245 -3.30 -14.27 -7.70
C ALA A 245 -2.24 -14.76 -6.69
N ILE A 246 -2.67 -15.36 -5.58
CA ILE A 246 -1.78 -15.92 -4.54
C ILE A 246 -1.20 -17.25 -5.03
N SER A 247 0.13 -17.36 -5.10
CA SER A 247 0.78 -18.62 -5.50
C SER A 247 0.66 -19.68 -4.41
N PRO A 248 0.29 -20.95 -4.72
CA PRO A 248 0.15 -22.04 -3.74
C PRO A 248 1.41 -22.37 -2.93
N LYS A 249 2.59 -21.87 -3.35
CA LYS A 249 3.86 -22.10 -2.66
C LYS A 249 4.04 -21.31 -1.35
N SER A 250 3.17 -20.35 -1.03
CA SER A 250 3.21 -19.66 0.26
C SER A 250 2.51 -20.45 1.39
N GLU A 251 1.72 -21.49 1.07
CA GLU A 251 0.91 -22.23 2.06
C GLU A 251 1.67 -23.34 2.80
N THR A 252 2.83 -23.79 2.34
CA THR A 252 3.53 -24.91 2.99
C THR A 252 5.04 -24.74 3.01
N ARG A 253 5.56 -24.19 4.10
CA ARG A 253 6.79 -24.73 4.68
C ARG A 253 6.58 -24.89 6.19
N PRO A 254 6.36 -26.12 6.68
CA PRO A 254 6.40 -26.38 8.10
C PRO A 254 7.71 -25.81 8.65
N VAL A 255 7.62 -25.05 9.74
CA VAL A 255 8.80 -24.66 10.52
C VAL A 255 9.42 -25.96 10.99
N GLU A 256 10.50 -26.37 10.34
CA GLU A 256 11.34 -27.45 10.84
C GLU A 256 11.86 -26.98 12.20
N PRO A 257 11.54 -27.71 13.30
CA PRO A 257 11.98 -27.31 14.62
C PRO A 257 13.51 -27.21 14.61
N ALA A 258 14.02 -26.09 15.13
CA ALA A 258 15.46 -25.86 15.25
C ALA A 258 16.12 -27.04 15.95
N PRO A 259 17.28 -27.55 15.47
CA PRO A 259 17.95 -28.66 16.13
C PRO A 259 18.35 -28.23 17.54
N ASP A 260 17.79 -28.92 18.54
CA ASP A 260 18.14 -28.81 19.95
C ASP A 260 19.65 -29.01 20.13
N THR A 261 20.37 -27.91 20.25
CA THR A 261 21.81 -27.90 20.55
C THR A 261 22.04 -27.40 21.97
N VAL A 262 21.46 -28.09 22.97
CA VAL A 262 21.95 -27.97 24.36
C VAL A 262 21.78 -29.30 25.10
N LYS A 263 22.90 -30.01 25.30
CA LYS A 263 23.42 -30.57 26.57
C LYS A 263 24.28 -31.82 26.33
N ARG A 264 25.58 -31.61 26.16
CA ARG A 264 26.59 -32.59 26.56
C ARG A 264 27.74 -31.84 27.23
N ASN A 265 27.65 -31.70 28.55
CA ASN A 265 28.75 -31.48 29.47
C ASN A 265 28.29 -31.96 30.85
N ALA A 266 29.20 -32.63 31.58
CA ALA A 266 29.03 -33.56 32.71
C ALA A 266 28.84 -35.01 32.24
N THR A 267 29.70 -35.99 32.52
CA THR A 267 30.75 -36.21 33.52
C THR A 267 31.64 -37.34 32.94
N VAL A 268 32.96 -37.45 33.14
CA VAL A 268 33.64 -38.02 34.31
C VAL A 268 35.14 -37.72 34.18
N ALA A 269 35.69 -37.07 35.20
CA ALA A 269 37.10 -37.18 35.56
C ALA A 269 37.25 -38.38 36.53
N GLY A 270 38.30 -39.17 36.38
CA GLY A 270 38.64 -40.26 37.29
C GLY A 270 39.70 -41.21 36.74
N THR A 271 40.97 -40.86 37.01
CA THR A 271 42.21 -41.66 36.94
C THR A 271 42.14 -42.97 37.77
N PRO A 272 43.14 -43.89 37.71
CA PRO A 272 44.51 -43.78 37.16
C PRO A 272 44.83 -44.65 35.93
#